data_AF-A0A1M5GXP6-F1
#
_entry.id   AF-A0A1M5GXP6-F1
#
_cell.length_a   1.000
_cell.length_b   1.000
_cell.length_c   1.000
_cell.angle_alpha   90.00
_cell.angle_beta   90.00
_cell.angle_gamma   90.00
#
_symmetry.space_group_name_H-M   'P 1'
#
loop_
_entity.id
_entity.type
_entity.pdbx_description
1 polymer ?
#
loop_
_entity_poly.entity_id
_entity_poly.type
_entity_poly.pdbx_seq_one_letter_code
_entity_poly.pdbx_strand_id
1 'polypeptide(L)' 'KGRAIDNIFIERFWRNIKYEKLYPEPSDDGHELYGKIKWYMEFYNTERGHQALEYKRPEKVFRSAA' A
#
# COMPACT_ATOMS: atom_id res chain seq x y z
N LYS A 1 15.00 -0.38 20.22
CA LYS A 1 13.71 0.35 20.40
C LYS A 1 13.42 1.07 19.09
N GLY A 2 12.47 0.60 18.27
CA GLY A 2 12.20 1.14 16.93
C GLY A 2 11.34 0.19 16.08
N ARG A 3 11.78 -1.08 16.00
CA ARG A 3 11.12 -2.13 15.21
C ARG A 3 9.61 -2.31 15.43
N ALA A 4 9.13 -2.07 16.65
CA ALA A 4 7.70 -2.22 16.95
C ALA A 4 6.85 -1.17 16.22
N ILE A 5 7.34 0.06 16.09
CA ILE A 5 6.65 1.14 15.38
C ILE A 5 6.65 0.85 13.88
N ASP A 6 7.81 0.47 13.33
CA ASP A 6 7.93 0.07 11.92
C ASP A 6 6.98 -1.09 11.60
N ASN A 7 6.92 -2.09 12.50
CA ASN A 7 6.06 -3.25 12.35
C ASN A 7 4.57 -2.87 12.38
N ILE A 8 4.15 -1.95 13.25
CA ILE A 8 2.76 -1.46 13.28
C ILE A 8 2.35 -0.82 11.94
N PHE A 9 3.25 -0.05 11.31
CA PHE A 9 2.97 0.54 10.00
C PHE A 9 2.88 -0.51 8.90
N ILE A 10 3.81 -1.46 8.88
CA ILE A 10 3.83 -2.58 7.92
C ILE A 10 2.56 -3.44 8.08
N GLU A 11 2.16 -3.78 9.30
CA GLU A 11 0.95 -4.55 9.56
C GLU A 11 -0.31 -3.83 9.14
N ARG A 12 -0.40 -2.51 9.42
CA ARG A 12 -1.55 -1.69 8.99
C ARG A 12 -1.64 -1.64 7.47
N PHE A 13 -0.51 -1.47 6.78
CA PHE A 13 -0.43 -1.52 5.33
C PHE A 13 -0.95 -2.87 4.79
N TRP A 14 -0.43 -3.98 5.32
CA TRP A 14 -0.84 -5.32 4.90
C TRP A 14 -2.32 -5.62 5.19
N ARG A 15 -2.88 -5.06 6.26
CA ARG A 15 -4.31 -5.17 6.52
C ARG A 15 -5.12 -4.47 5.42
N ASN A 16 -4.76 -3.25 5.02
CA ASN A 16 -5.51 -2.53 3.98
C ASN A 16 -5.51 -3.26 2.64
N ILE A 17 -4.35 -3.66 2.13
CA ILE A 17 -4.27 -4.37 0.83
C ILE A 17 -5.06 -5.69 0.84
N LYS A 18 -5.03 -6.42 1.96
CA LYS A 18 -5.79 -7.66 2.11
C LYS A 18 -7.29 -7.41 1.99
N TYR A 19 -7.83 -6.45 2.74
CA TYR A 19 -9.27 -6.19 2.77
C TYR A 19 -9.79 -5.46 1.53
N GLU A 20 -9.00 -4.55 0.96
CA GLU A 20 -9.46 -3.73 -0.17
C GLU A 20 -9.26 -4.42 -1.53
N LYS A 21 -8.30 -5.35 -1.65
CA LYS A 21 -7.96 -5.97 -2.94
C LYS A 21 -7.91 -7.49 -2.93
N LEU A 22 -7.23 -8.10 -1.96
CA LEU A 22 -6.97 -9.55 -2.01
C LEU A 22 -8.15 -10.42 -1.58
N TYR A 23 -8.93 -9.99 -0.57
CA TYR A 23 -10.10 -10.73 -0.10
C TYR A 23 -11.31 -10.59 -1.05
N PRO A 24 -11.58 -9.41 -1.66
CA PRO A 24 -12.65 -9.29 -2.65
C PRO A 24 -12.35 -10.04 -3.95
N GLU A 25 -11.08 -10.09 -4.35
CA GLU A 25 -10.62 -10.71 -5.61
C GLU A 25 -9.53 -11.75 -5.31
N PRO A 26 -9.90 -12.96 -4.85
CA PRO A 26 -8.94 -14.04 -4.65
C PRO A 26 -8.18 -14.34 -5.95
N SER A 27 -6.94 -14.79 -5.83
CA SER A 27 -6.09 -15.09 -7.00
C SER A 27 -5.95 -16.60 -7.14
N ASP A 28 -5.99 -17.08 -8.38
CA ASP A 28 -5.89 -18.49 -8.73
C ASP A 28 -4.44 -18.99 -8.62
N ASP A 29 -3.47 -18.12 -8.90
CA ASP A 29 -2.05 -18.43 -8.80
C ASP A 29 -1.18 -17.26 -8.30
N GLY A 30 0.12 -17.54 -8.14
CA GLY A 30 1.10 -16.57 -7.66
C GLY A 30 1.42 -15.44 -8.64
N HIS A 31 1.29 -15.64 -9.95
CA HIS A 31 1.51 -14.59 -10.95
C HIS A 31 0.38 -13.57 -10.91
N GLU A 32 -0.86 -14.04 -10.81
CA GLU A 32 -2.02 -13.18 -10.66
C GLU A 32 -1.95 -12.39 -9.35
N LEU A 33 -1.60 -13.05 -8.24
CA LEU A 33 -1.41 -12.38 -6.95
C LEU A 33 -0.34 -11.29 -7.02
N TYR A 34 0.80 -11.59 -7.66
CA TYR A 34 1.86 -10.62 -7.88
C TYR A 34 1.37 -9.42 -8.70
N GLY A 35 0.62 -9.67 -9.78
CA GLY A 35 0.02 -8.63 -10.60
C GLY A 35 -0.91 -7.71 -9.81
N LYS A 36 -1.80 -8.28 -8.97
CA LYS A 36 -2.70 -7.51 -8.09
C LYS A 36 -1.93 -6.67 -7.07
N ILE A 37 -0.90 -7.24 -6.44
CA ILE A 37 -0.06 -6.51 -5.48
C ILE A 37 0.68 -5.36 -6.18
N LYS A 38 1.28 -5.63 -7.35
CA LYS A 38 1.99 -4.60 -8.13
C LYS A 38 1.07 -3.44 -8.49
N TRP A 39 -0.11 -3.75 -9.04
CA TRP A 39 -1.11 -2.74 -9.37
C TRP A 39 -1.54 -1.94 -8.13
N TYR A 40 -1.80 -2.62 -7.00
CA TYR A 40 -2.19 -1.94 -5.77
C TYR A 40 -1.10 -1.02 -5.23
N MET A 41 0.18 -1.41 -5.35
CA MET A 41 1.32 -0.56 -4.96
C MET A 41 1.40 0.71 -5.83
N GLU A 42 1.18 0.58 -7.14
CA GLU A 42 1.13 1.73 -8.05
C GLU A 42 -0.04 2.67 -7.68
N PHE A 43 -1.25 2.12 -7.49
CA PHE A 43 -2.41 2.87 -7.04
C PHE A 43 -2.18 3.58 -5.69
N TYR A 44 -1.63 2.86 -4.69
CA TYR A 44 -1.38 3.38 -3.35
C TYR A 44 -0.44 4.58 -3.36
N ASN A 45 0.59 4.54 -4.22
CA ASN A 45 1.63 5.57 -4.29
C ASN A 45 1.27 6.75 -5.20
N THR A 46 0.50 6.52 -6.27
CA THR A 46 0.32 7.49 -7.35
C THR A 46 -1.09 8.06 -7.45
N GLU A 47 -2.09 7.39 -6.85
CA GLU A 47 -3.50 7.78 -6.99
C GLU A 47 -4.17 8.05 -5.64
N ARG A 48 -3.97 7.16 -4.66
CA ARG A 48 -4.61 7.25 -3.34
C ARG A 48 -4.11 8.47 -2.56
N GLY A 49 -5.04 9.31 -2.12
CA GLY A 49 -4.77 10.35 -1.12
C GLY A 49 -4.71 9.76 0.29
N HIS A 50 -3.73 10.19 1.09
CA HIS A 50 -3.54 9.69 2.46
C HIS A 50 -3.81 10.80 3.46
N GLN A 51 -4.70 10.56 4.42
CA GLN A 51 -5.05 11.55 5.45
C GLN A 51 -3.82 12.04 6.23
N ALA A 52 -2.87 11.15 6.53
CA ALA A 52 -1.60 11.50 7.19
C ALA A 52 -0.72 12.45 6.35
N LEU A 53 -0.97 12.54 5.04
CA LEU A 53 -0.27 13.40 4.09
C LEU A 53 -1.18 14.54 3.59
N GLU A 54 -2.18 14.96 4.37
CA GLU A 54 -3.16 15.98 3.97
C GLU A 54 -3.87 15.61 2.64
N TYR A 55 -4.18 14.33 2.46
CA TYR A 55 -4.76 13.76 1.25
C TYR A 55 -3.90 13.91 -0.02
N LYS A 56 -2.62 14.26 0.13
CA LYS A 56 -1.64 14.19 -0.97
C LYS A 56 -1.27 12.73 -1.27
N ARG A 57 -0.79 12.52 -2.49
CA ARG A 57 -0.28 11.22 -2.96
C ARG A 57 1.15 11.00 -2.47
N PRO A 58 1.54 9.78 -2.04
CA PRO A 58 2.86 9.51 -1.51
C PRO A 58 3.98 9.89 -2.50
N GLU A 59 3.80 9.60 -3.79
CA GLU A 59 4.79 9.97 -4.81
C GLU A 59 5.09 11.47 -4.80
N LYS A 60 4.08 12.32 -4.57
CA LYS A 60 4.23 13.78 -4.64
C LYS A 60 5.01 14.31 -3.43
N VAL A 61 4.87 13.67 -2.28
CA VAL A 61 5.49 14.09 -1.01
C VAL A 61 6.92 13.57 -0.92
N PHE A 62 7.15 12.31 -1.28
CA PHE A 62 8.45 11.68 -1.12
C PHE A 62 9.38 11.87 -2.32
N ARG A 63 8.87 12.00 -3.55
CA ARG A 63 9.71 12.34 -4.72
C ARG A 63 10.23 13.78 -4.66
N SER A 64 9.51 14.71 -4.02
CA SER A 64 10.02 16.06 -3.78
C SER A 64 11.06 16.16 -2.66
N ALA A 65 11.21 15.10 -1.86
CA ALA A 65 12.13 15.05 -0.73
C ALA A 65 13.44 14.31 -1.05
N ALA A 66 13.55 13.74 -2.26
CA ALA A 66 14.74 13.06 -2.79
C ALA A 66 15.50 13.99 -3.74
#